data_AF-A0A0T9R4J6-F1
#
_entry.id   AF-A0A0T9R4J6-F1
#
_cell.length_a   1.000
_cell.length_b   1.000
_cell.length_c   1.000
_cell.angle_alpha   90.00
_cell.angle_beta   90.00
_cell.angle_gamma   90.00
#
_symmetry.space_group_name_H-M   'P 1'
#
loop_
_entity.id
_entity.type
_entity.pdbx_description
1 polymer ?
#
loop_
_entity_poly.entity_id
_entity_poly.type
_entity_poly.pdbx_seq_one_letter_code
_entity_poly.pdbx_strand_id
1 'polypeptide(L)'
;MKPLKNTFIFCAILIFSLNNSLANQNIINEANILMKKSVMADNKEELNLYLHEIKELTIKNQDNKTLNNMYANILTSTGKYKEAYIEYKKINEKKENPSVKLLECMLQEKIDRKYLPCYQDAISLYEKNNITDINYVIALILGEDKRANDKKVSYLKENKVDELEEYPLSISRDAYIRLILP
;
A
#
# COMPACT_ATOMS: atom_id res chain seq x y z
N MET A 1 -16.09 1.19 34.43
CA MET A 1 -15.39 0.68 33.24
C MET A 1 -15.84 1.48 32.02
N LYS A 2 -14.95 2.30 31.46
CA LYS A 2 -15.20 3.04 30.21
C LYS A 2 -14.72 2.17 29.03
N PRO A 3 -15.46 2.07 27.92
CA PRO A 3 -15.00 1.32 26.77
C PRO A 3 -13.85 2.07 26.07
N LEU A 4 -12.76 1.35 25.76
CA LEU A 4 -11.68 1.83 24.90
C LEU A 4 -12.24 2.08 23.49
N LYS A 5 -12.18 3.33 23.05
CA LYS A 5 -12.30 3.69 21.62
C LYS A 5 -10.97 3.37 20.95
N ASN A 6 -10.82 2.16 20.43
CA ASN A 6 -9.77 1.84 19.46
C ASN A 6 -10.21 2.36 18.09
N THR A 7 -9.92 3.63 17.80
CA THR A 7 -10.01 4.17 16.44
C THR A 7 -8.61 4.15 15.84
N PHE A 8 -8.23 3.02 15.23
CA PHE A 8 -7.08 3.00 14.33
C PHE A 8 -7.49 3.72 13.04
N ILE A 9 -7.18 5.01 12.94
CA ILE A 9 -7.32 5.78 11.72
C ILE A 9 -6.07 5.50 10.87
N PHE A 10 -6.14 4.54 9.96
CA PHE A 10 -5.20 4.47 8.85
C PHE A 10 -5.52 5.61 7.89
N CYS A 11 -4.89 6.76 8.09
CA CYS A 11 -4.91 7.84 7.10
C CYS A 11 -4.06 7.42 5.90
N ALA A 12 -4.71 6.96 4.83
CA ALA A 12 -4.09 6.84 3.52
C ALA A 12 -3.70 8.25 3.02
N ILE A 13 -2.40 8.53 2.98
CA ILE A 13 -1.89 9.79 2.39
C ILE A 13 -2.00 9.66 0.86
N LEU A 14 -3.05 10.26 0.30
CA LEU A 14 -3.24 10.42 -1.15
C LEU A 14 -2.50 11.70 -1.60
N ILE A 15 -1.29 11.56 -2.14
CA ILE A 15 -0.62 12.66 -2.85
C ILE A 15 -1.07 12.62 -4.32
N PHE A 16 -1.87 13.61 -4.74
CA PHE A 16 -2.34 13.74 -6.12
C PHE A 16 -1.59 14.84 -6.89
N SER A 17 -1.05 14.48 -8.05
CA SER A 17 -0.66 15.42 -9.09
C SER A 17 -1.89 15.84 -9.91
N LEU A 18 -2.21 17.13 -9.92
CA LEU A 18 -3.34 17.73 -10.62
C LEU A 18 -3.06 17.89 -12.13
N ASN A 19 -3.72 17.07 -12.94
CA ASN A 19 -4.14 17.42 -14.30
C ASN A 19 -5.24 16.43 -14.69
N ASN A 20 -6.51 16.82 -14.62
CA ASN A 20 -7.59 15.92 -15.04
C ASN A 20 -8.78 16.67 -15.64
N SER A 21 -9.27 16.16 -16.77
CA SER A 21 -10.52 16.57 -17.41
C SER A 21 -11.73 16.24 -16.53
N LEU A 22 -12.87 16.92 -16.77
CA LEU A 22 -14.13 16.67 -16.07
C LEU A 22 -14.57 15.19 -16.12
N ALA A 23 -14.32 14.51 -17.25
CA ALA A 23 -14.59 13.09 -17.39
C ALA A 23 -13.77 12.23 -16.41
N ASN A 24 -12.48 12.53 -16.24
CA ASN A 24 -11.63 11.83 -15.27
C ASN A 24 -12.11 12.08 -13.83
N GLN A 25 -12.56 13.30 -13.50
CA GLN A 25 -13.11 13.59 -12.17
C GLN A 25 -14.38 12.76 -11.88
N ASN A 26 -15.29 12.63 -12.84
CA ASN A 26 -16.50 11.83 -12.67
C ASN A 26 -16.19 10.34 -12.41
N ILE A 27 -15.26 9.76 -13.17
CA ILE A 27 -14.83 8.35 -12.98
C ILE A 27 -14.22 8.15 -11.59
N ILE A 28 -13.35 9.07 -11.14
CA ILE A 28 -12.76 8.98 -9.80
C ILE A 28 -13.82 9.14 -8.70
N ASN A 29 -14.81 10.00 -8.90
CA ASN A 29 -15.92 10.15 -7.95
C ASN A 29 -16.77 8.88 -7.85
N GLU A 30 -17.08 8.25 -8.98
CA GLU A 30 -17.79 6.97 -9.02
C GLU A 30 -17.01 5.88 -8.30
N ALA A 31 -15.71 5.72 -8.60
CA ALA A 31 -14.84 4.78 -7.91
C ALA A 31 -14.79 5.02 -6.39
N ASN A 32 -14.72 6.28 -5.95
CA ASN A 32 -14.75 6.64 -4.54
C ASN A 32 -16.07 6.24 -3.86
N ILE A 33 -17.21 6.41 -4.52
CA ILE A 33 -18.51 5.98 -4.01
C ILE A 33 -18.51 4.46 -3.82
N LEU A 34 -18.04 3.71 -4.82
CA LEU A 34 -17.95 2.25 -4.76
C LEU A 34 -16.99 1.77 -3.67
N MET A 35 -15.84 2.42 -3.51
CA MET A 35 -14.89 2.11 -2.42
C MET A 35 -15.52 2.33 -1.05
N LYS A 36 -16.25 3.44 -0.85
CA LYS A 36 -16.98 3.68 0.40
C LYS A 36 -18.00 2.59 0.67
N LYS A 37 -18.79 2.21 -0.34
CA LYS A 37 -19.74 1.09 -0.24
C LYS A 37 -19.05 -0.24 0.07
N SER A 38 -17.89 -0.51 -0.53
CA SER A 38 -17.09 -1.72 -0.25
C SER A 38 -16.66 -1.80 1.21
N VAL A 39 -16.20 -0.68 1.79
CA VAL A 39 -15.80 -0.62 3.21
C VAL A 39 -16.99 -0.77 4.15
N MET A 40 -18.18 -0.33 3.72
CA MET A 40 -19.42 -0.38 4.51
C MET A 40 -20.28 -1.63 4.23
N ALA A 41 -19.81 -2.57 3.40
CA ALA A 41 -20.61 -3.72 2.99
C ALA A 41 -20.96 -4.61 4.19
N ASP A 42 -22.24 -5.00 4.30
CA ASP A 42 -22.73 -5.77 5.45
C ASP A 42 -22.32 -7.25 5.36
N ASN A 43 -22.00 -7.72 4.15
CA ASN A 43 -21.67 -9.11 3.90
C ASN A 43 -20.68 -9.25 2.71
N LYS A 44 -20.17 -10.49 2.54
CA LYS A 44 -19.20 -10.80 1.48
C LYS A 44 -19.77 -10.67 0.07
N GLU A 45 -21.07 -10.88 -0.11
CA GLU A 45 -21.72 -10.80 -1.43
C GLU A 45 -21.75 -9.35 -1.91
N GLU A 46 -22.21 -8.44 -1.05
CA GLU A 46 -22.19 -6.99 -1.33
C GLU A 46 -20.78 -6.47 -1.57
N LEU A 47 -19.81 -6.87 -0.72
CA LEU A 47 -18.41 -6.51 -0.91
C LEU A 47 -17.92 -6.95 -2.30
N ASN A 48 -18.15 -8.21 -2.68
CA ASN A 48 -17.71 -8.73 -3.97
C ASN A 48 -18.41 -8.02 -5.14
N LEU A 49 -19.69 -7.63 -4.98
CA LEU A 49 -20.42 -6.86 -5.98
C LEU A 49 -19.76 -5.49 -6.21
N TYR A 50 -19.47 -4.74 -5.15
CA TYR A 50 -18.82 -3.42 -5.29
C TYR A 50 -17.39 -3.55 -5.83
N LEU A 51 -16.62 -4.55 -5.40
CA LEU A 51 -15.28 -4.81 -5.96
C LEU A 51 -15.34 -5.17 -7.45
N HIS A 52 -16.37 -5.88 -7.88
CA HIS A 52 -16.59 -6.19 -9.30
C HIS A 52 -16.91 -4.91 -10.09
N GLU A 53 -17.78 -4.03 -9.58
CA GLU A 53 -18.08 -2.75 -10.24
C GLU A 53 -16.83 -1.86 -10.38
N ILE A 54 -15.98 -1.79 -9.35
CA ILE A 54 -14.70 -1.05 -9.42
C ILE A 54 -13.78 -1.68 -10.48
N LYS A 55 -13.71 -3.01 -10.54
CA LYS A 55 -12.93 -3.74 -11.54
C LYS A 55 -13.37 -3.39 -12.96
N GLU A 56 -14.67 -3.44 -13.24
CA GLU A 56 -15.23 -3.11 -14.55
C GLU A 56 -14.95 -1.65 -14.93
N LEU A 57 -15.09 -0.73 -13.98
CA LEU A 57 -14.75 0.68 -14.18
C LEU A 57 -13.26 0.85 -14.52
N THR A 58 -12.39 0.07 -13.86
CA THR A 58 -10.93 0.08 -14.07
C THR A 58 -10.55 -0.47 -15.43
N ILE A 59 -11.15 -1.59 -15.85
CA ILE A 59 -10.94 -2.20 -17.18
C ILE A 59 -11.32 -1.21 -18.29
N LYS A 60 -12.47 -0.53 -18.16
CA LYS A 60 -12.92 0.48 -19.13
C LYS A 60 -12.02 1.70 -19.21
N ASN A 61 -11.21 1.97 -18.18
CA ASN A 61 -10.39 3.16 -18.04
C ASN A 61 -8.92 2.81 -17.69
N GLN A 62 -8.37 1.76 -18.32
CA GLN A 62 -7.07 1.16 -17.97
C GLN A 62 -5.85 2.10 -17.96
N ASP A 63 -5.94 3.25 -18.64
CA ASP A 63 -4.88 4.26 -18.69
C ASP A 63 -4.98 5.28 -17.54
N ASN A 64 -6.09 5.27 -16.79
CA ASN A 64 -6.27 6.09 -15.62
C ASN A 64 -5.49 5.52 -14.43
N LYS A 65 -4.26 6.00 -14.26
CA LYS A 65 -3.34 5.58 -13.19
C LYS A 65 -3.95 5.73 -11.80
N THR A 66 -4.70 6.81 -11.55
CA THR A 66 -5.36 7.04 -10.28
C THR A 66 -6.36 5.93 -9.98
N LEU A 67 -7.20 5.59 -10.96
CA LEU A 67 -8.20 4.53 -10.80
C LEU A 67 -7.54 3.17 -10.58
N ASN A 68 -6.48 2.85 -11.33
CA ASN A 68 -5.73 1.60 -11.15
C ASN A 68 -5.17 1.49 -9.71
N ASN A 69 -4.59 2.57 -9.18
CA ASN A 69 -4.09 2.61 -7.81
C ASN A 69 -5.23 2.45 -6.79
N MET A 70 -6.37 3.12 -7.02
CA MET A 70 -7.55 2.98 -6.16
C MET A 70 -8.05 1.53 -6.10
N TYR A 71 -8.08 0.85 -7.24
CA TYR A 71 -8.50 -0.54 -7.32
C TYR A 71 -7.52 -1.50 -6.60
N ALA A 72 -6.22 -1.35 -6.82
CA ALA A 72 -5.21 -2.14 -6.10
C ALA A 72 -5.26 -1.90 -4.57
N ASN A 73 -5.49 -0.66 -4.15
CA ASN A 73 -5.61 -0.29 -2.74
C ASN A 73 -6.85 -0.95 -2.08
N ILE A 74 -8.02 -0.89 -2.71
CA ILE A 74 -9.23 -1.49 -2.11
C ILE A 74 -9.12 -3.02 -2.04
N LEU A 75 -8.48 -3.66 -3.02
CA LEU A 75 -8.19 -5.10 -2.96
C LEU A 75 -7.31 -5.43 -1.76
N THR A 76 -6.26 -4.62 -1.52
CA THR A 76 -5.36 -4.77 -0.37
C THR A 76 -6.10 -4.64 0.96
N SER A 77 -6.88 -3.57 1.12
CA SER A 77 -7.59 -3.29 2.38
C SER A 77 -8.73 -4.26 2.67
N THR A 78 -9.22 -4.98 1.66
CA THR A 78 -10.31 -5.98 1.78
C THR A 78 -9.80 -7.42 1.81
N GLY A 79 -8.49 -7.61 1.94
CA GLY A 79 -7.85 -8.93 2.07
C GLY A 79 -7.76 -9.73 0.76
N LYS A 80 -8.03 -9.11 -0.39
CA LYS A 80 -7.91 -9.71 -1.72
C LYS A 80 -6.45 -9.66 -2.20
N TYR A 81 -5.54 -10.18 -1.39
CA TYR A 81 -4.10 -9.95 -1.57
C TYR A 81 -3.55 -10.52 -2.88
N LYS A 82 -4.06 -11.69 -3.32
CA LYS A 82 -3.65 -12.29 -4.59
C LYS A 82 -4.02 -11.40 -5.77
N GLU A 83 -5.24 -10.86 -5.78
CA GLU A 83 -5.67 -9.91 -6.79
C GLU A 83 -4.88 -8.60 -6.70
N ALA A 84 -4.67 -8.07 -5.49
CA ALA A 84 -3.91 -6.83 -5.28
C ALA A 84 -2.47 -6.94 -5.78
N TYR A 85 -1.81 -8.08 -5.52
CA TYR A 85 -0.45 -8.37 -6.01
C TYR A 85 -0.39 -8.31 -7.55
N ILE A 86 -1.37 -8.91 -8.23
CA ILE A 86 -1.45 -8.89 -9.70
C ILE A 86 -1.60 -7.45 -10.21
N GLU A 87 -2.46 -6.64 -9.58
CA GLU A 87 -2.66 -5.24 -10.00
C GLU A 87 -1.43 -4.35 -9.74
N TYR A 88 -0.77 -4.47 -8.58
CA TYR A 88 0.46 -3.72 -8.33
C TYR A 88 1.60 -4.10 -9.27
N LYS A 89 1.74 -5.39 -9.61
CA LYS A 89 2.71 -5.82 -10.61
C LYS A 89 2.48 -5.12 -11.95
N LYS A 90 1.23 -5.07 -12.44
CA LYS A 90 0.88 -4.34 -13.68
C LYS A 90 1.19 -2.84 -13.58
N ILE A 91 0.89 -2.22 -12.43
CA ILE A 91 1.17 -0.79 -12.20
C ILE A 91 2.67 -0.53 -12.28
N ASN A 92 3.48 -1.38 -11.65
CA ASN A 92 4.92 -1.25 -11.58
C ASN A 92 5.62 -1.54 -12.93
N GLU A 93 5.09 -2.48 -13.72
CA GLU A 93 5.53 -2.76 -15.10
C GLU A 93 5.37 -1.53 -16.02
N LYS A 94 4.32 -0.71 -15.82
CA LYS A 94 4.11 0.52 -16.61
C LYS A 94 5.09 1.63 -16.25
N LYS A 95 5.43 1.76 -14.97
CA LYS A 95 6.40 2.72 -14.46
C LYS A 95 6.89 2.27 -13.10
N GLU A 96 8.18 1.96 -13.02
CA GLU A 96 8.81 1.57 -11.76
C GLU A 96 8.57 2.65 -10.69
N ASN A 97 7.98 2.23 -9.58
CA ASN A 97 7.80 3.07 -8.40
C ASN A 97 8.27 2.27 -7.17
N PRO A 98 9.23 2.80 -6.38
CA PRO A 98 9.83 2.04 -5.28
C PRO A 98 8.82 1.67 -4.19
N SER A 99 7.86 2.54 -3.85
CA SER A 99 6.82 2.24 -2.87
C SER A 99 5.82 1.20 -3.37
N VAL A 100 5.47 1.23 -4.66
CA VAL A 100 4.64 0.19 -5.27
C VAL A 100 5.39 -1.15 -5.28
N LYS A 101 6.68 -1.17 -5.59
CA LYS A 101 7.51 -2.39 -5.54
C LYS A 101 7.58 -2.93 -4.11
N LEU A 102 7.77 -2.09 -3.10
CA LEU A 102 7.77 -2.52 -1.71
C LEU A 102 6.46 -3.22 -1.33
N LEU A 103 5.32 -2.62 -1.69
CA LEU A 103 4.00 -3.20 -1.42
C LEU A 103 3.77 -4.51 -2.19
N GLU A 104 4.21 -4.60 -3.44
CA GLU A 104 4.23 -5.85 -4.23
C GLU A 104 4.98 -6.97 -3.47
N CYS A 105 6.15 -6.67 -2.90
CA CYS A 105 6.94 -7.63 -2.12
C CYS A 105 6.23 -8.06 -0.83
N MET A 106 5.65 -7.11 -0.10
CA MET A 106 4.89 -7.39 1.13
C MET A 106 3.68 -8.28 0.85
N LEU A 107 2.96 -8.03 -0.25
CA LEU A 107 1.83 -8.86 -0.67
C LEU A 107 2.27 -10.25 -1.07
N GLN A 108 3.35 -10.39 -1.85
CA GLN A 108 3.90 -11.69 -2.20
C GLN A 108 4.25 -12.51 -0.95
N GLU A 109 4.88 -11.88 0.03
CA GLU A 109 5.20 -12.52 1.30
C GLU A 109 3.96 -12.90 2.10
N LYS A 110 2.92 -12.06 2.14
CA LYS A 110 1.65 -12.37 2.81
C LYS A 110 0.93 -13.58 2.17
N ILE A 111 1.06 -13.75 0.85
CA ILE A 111 0.40 -14.82 0.09
C ILE A 111 1.13 -16.17 0.22
N ASP A 112 2.46 -16.16 0.20
CA ASP A 112 3.28 -17.37 0.18
C ASP A 112 4.37 -17.33 1.26
N ARG A 113 5.64 -17.27 0.84
CA ARG A 113 6.80 -17.28 1.73
C ARG A 113 7.67 -16.06 1.47
N LYS A 114 8.43 -15.69 2.50
CA LYS A 114 9.45 -14.64 2.47
C LYS A 114 10.27 -14.68 1.19
N TYR A 115 10.36 -13.52 0.51
CA TYR A 115 11.09 -13.38 -0.75
C TYR A 115 12.06 -12.18 -0.71
N LEU A 116 13.22 -12.40 -0.08
CA LEU A 116 14.28 -11.39 0.07
C LEU A 116 14.71 -10.71 -1.24
N PRO A 117 14.86 -11.43 -2.39
CA PRO A 117 15.23 -10.77 -3.64
C PRO A 117 14.27 -9.65 -4.06
N CYS A 118 12.96 -9.76 -3.80
CA CYS A 118 12.03 -8.68 -4.14
C CYS A 118 12.31 -7.40 -3.33
N TYR A 119 12.62 -7.52 -2.04
CA TYR A 119 12.98 -6.36 -1.23
C TYR A 119 14.31 -5.74 -1.68
N GLN A 120 15.27 -6.55 -2.16
CA GLN A 120 16.50 -6.03 -2.77
C GLN A 120 16.22 -5.22 -4.05
N ASP A 121 15.27 -5.65 -4.87
CA ASP A 121 14.80 -4.87 -6.03
C ASP A 121 14.18 -3.54 -5.57
N ALA A 122 13.32 -3.57 -4.54
CA ALA A 122 12.71 -2.37 -3.98
C ALA A 122 13.77 -1.38 -3.45
N ILE A 123 14.73 -1.86 -2.66
CA ILE A 123 15.87 -1.07 -2.14
C ILE A 123 16.63 -0.43 -3.30
N SER A 124 16.95 -1.19 -4.34
CA SER A 124 17.67 -0.69 -5.52
C SER A 124 16.88 0.41 -6.24
N LEU A 125 15.56 0.30 -6.30
CA LEU A 125 14.70 1.37 -6.85
C LEU A 125 14.69 2.62 -5.98
N TYR A 126 14.63 2.50 -4.66
CA TYR A 126 14.74 3.66 -3.75
C TYR A 126 16.07 4.40 -3.96
N GLU A 127 17.18 3.65 -4.01
CA GLU A 127 18.53 4.19 -4.23
C GLU A 127 18.67 4.85 -5.60
N LYS A 128 18.21 4.19 -6.67
CA LYS A 128 18.20 4.74 -8.05
C LYS A 128 17.44 6.05 -8.14
N ASN A 129 16.38 6.23 -7.33
CA ASN A 129 15.57 7.44 -7.28
C ASN A 129 16.01 8.45 -6.22
N ASN A 130 17.08 8.19 -5.46
CA ASN A 130 17.56 9.01 -4.34
C ASN A 130 16.48 9.29 -3.27
N ILE A 131 15.65 8.29 -2.95
CA ILE A 131 14.59 8.40 -1.94
C ILE A 131 15.03 7.68 -0.67
N THR A 132 15.02 8.39 0.46
CA THR A 132 15.45 7.87 1.77
C THR A 132 14.40 8.10 2.87
N ASP A 133 13.13 7.87 2.53
CA ASP A 133 11.99 8.02 3.46
C ASP A 133 11.82 6.79 4.38
N ILE A 134 10.75 6.79 5.17
CA ILE A 134 10.40 5.66 6.04
C ILE A 134 10.22 4.34 5.27
N ASN A 135 9.70 4.39 4.04
CA ASN A 135 9.47 3.19 3.24
C ASN A 135 10.80 2.59 2.77
N TYR A 136 11.81 3.41 2.49
CA TYR A 136 13.17 2.93 2.26
C TYR A 136 13.72 2.19 3.50
N VAL A 137 13.53 2.75 4.71
CA VAL A 137 13.93 2.10 5.96
C VAL A 137 13.20 0.76 6.15
N ILE A 138 11.89 0.72 5.88
CA ILE A 138 11.09 -0.50 5.93
C ILE A 138 11.61 -1.52 4.91
N ALA A 139 11.91 -1.12 3.67
CA ALA A 139 12.45 -1.99 2.65
C ALA A 139 13.77 -2.64 3.10
N LEU A 140 14.66 -1.87 3.75
CA LEU A 140 15.90 -2.39 4.35
C LEU A 140 15.62 -3.41 5.46
N ILE A 141 14.67 -3.11 6.36
CA ILE A 141 14.29 -4.02 7.46
C ILE A 141 13.72 -5.33 6.92
N LEU A 142 12.75 -5.25 6.01
CA LEU A 142 12.08 -6.41 5.43
C LEU A 142 13.00 -7.24 4.53
N GLY A 143 13.96 -6.58 3.87
CA GLY A 143 15.01 -7.19 3.07
C GLY A 143 16.20 -7.71 3.87
N GLU A 144 16.19 -7.57 5.22
CA GLU A 144 17.29 -7.95 6.11
C GLU A 144 18.66 -7.38 5.68
N ASP A 145 18.64 -6.14 5.16
CA ASP A 145 19.86 -5.44 4.79
C ASP A 145 20.64 -5.05 6.05
N LYS A 146 21.95 -5.29 6.04
CA LYS A 146 22.86 -4.96 7.17
C LYS A 146 22.80 -3.49 7.59
N ARG A 147 22.39 -2.58 6.68
CA ARG A 147 22.27 -1.14 6.90
C ARG A 147 20.98 -0.74 7.62
N ALA A 148 20.02 -1.67 7.76
CA ALA A 148 18.68 -1.38 8.27
C ALA A 148 18.71 -0.72 9.65
N ASN A 149 19.53 -1.22 10.58
CA ASN A 149 19.59 -0.69 11.93
C ASN A 149 20.14 0.75 11.97
N ASP A 150 21.25 0.99 11.27
CA ASP A 150 21.86 2.32 11.21
C ASP A 150 20.90 3.33 10.58
N LYS A 151 20.24 2.95 9.47
CA LYS A 151 19.26 3.82 8.79
C LYS A 151 18.01 4.07 9.63
N LYS A 152 17.53 3.07 10.37
CA LYS A 152 16.43 3.26 11.33
C LYS A 152 16.81 4.29 12.40
N VAL A 153 17.98 4.13 13.04
CA VAL A 153 18.44 5.05 14.08
C VAL A 153 18.60 6.48 13.55
N SER A 154 19.21 6.64 12.37
CA SER A 154 19.32 7.96 11.71
C SER A 154 17.94 8.56 11.44
N TYR A 155 17.03 7.79 10.85
CA TYR A 155 15.68 8.27 10.52
C TYR A 155 14.91 8.74 11.76
N LEU A 156 14.90 7.94 12.82
CA LEU A 156 14.22 8.28 14.08
C LEU A 156 14.78 9.56 14.71
N LYS A 157 16.12 9.71 14.71
CA LYS A 157 16.79 10.89 15.26
C LYS A 157 16.50 12.16 14.47
N GLU A 158 16.52 12.07 13.14
CA GLU A 158 16.37 13.22 12.24
C GLU A 158 14.93 13.74 12.20
N ASN A 159 13.93 12.84 12.27
CA ASN A 159 12.53 13.19 12.03
C ASN A 159 11.72 13.47 13.32
N LYS A 160 12.33 13.35 14.51
CA LYS A 160 11.63 13.53 15.82
C LYS A 160 10.32 12.72 15.87
N VAL A 161 10.43 11.49 15.41
CA VAL A 161 9.33 10.54 15.23
C VAL A 161 8.66 10.28 16.58
N ASP A 162 7.33 10.28 16.62
CA ASP A 162 6.59 9.95 17.84
C ASP A 162 6.50 8.44 18.07
N GLU A 163 6.01 8.01 19.24
CA GLU A 163 5.95 6.59 19.61
C GLU A 163 5.07 5.75 18.67
N LEU A 164 4.04 6.36 18.06
CA LEU A 164 3.14 5.67 17.13
C LEU A 164 3.80 5.43 15.77
N GLU A 165 4.63 6.36 15.33
CA GLU A 165 5.42 6.23 14.10
C GLU A 165 6.68 5.36 14.29
N GLU A 166 7.21 5.26 15.52
CA GLU A 166 8.33 4.38 15.86
C GLU A 166 7.90 2.91 15.99
N TYR A 167 6.69 2.64 16.50
CA TYR A 167 6.22 1.28 16.77
C TYR A 167 6.36 0.32 15.58
N PRO A 168 5.95 0.67 14.33
CA PRO A 168 6.12 -0.22 13.19
C PRO A 168 7.59 -0.56 12.88
N LEU A 169 8.56 0.26 13.30
CA LEU A 169 9.99 0.00 13.10
C LEU A 169 10.66 -0.78 14.24
N SER A 170 9.95 -1.00 15.35
CA SER A 170 10.46 -1.74 16.51
C SER A 170 9.98 -3.19 16.57
N ILE A 171 8.89 -3.52 15.86
CA ILE A 171 8.34 -4.87 15.80
C ILE A 171 9.09 -5.80 14.85
N SER A 172 8.88 -7.11 15.00
CA SER A 172 9.46 -8.10 14.09
C SER A 172 8.89 -7.95 12.68
N ARG A 173 9.67 -8.38 11.69
CA ARG A 173 9.30 -8.41 10.27
C ARG A 173 7.91 -9.03 10.03
N ASP A 174 7.66 -10.19 10.62
CA ASP A 174 6.39 -10.90 10.49
C ASP A 174 5.24 -10.17 11.20
N ALA A 175 5.52 -9.51 12.33
CA ALA A 175 4.54 -8.68 13.01
C ALA A 175 4.20 -7.43 12.19
N TYR A 176 5.18 -6.83 11.51
CA TYR A 176 4.98 -5.71 10.60
C TYR A 176 4.08 -6.08 9.42
N ILE A 177 4.38 -7.19 8.73
CA ILE A 177 3.53 -7.65 7.61
C ILE A 177 2.09 -7.89 8.08
N ARG A 178 1.90 -8.52 9.25
CA ARG A 178 0.55 -8.73 9.82
C ARG A 178 -0.15 -7.44 10.25
N LEU A 179 0.60 -6.43 10.69
CA LEU A 179 0.05 -5.13 11.08
C LEU A 179 -0.44 -4.34 9.86
N ILE A 180 0.33 -4.33 8.78
CA ILE A 180 0.02 -3.54 7.58
C ILE A 180 -0.94 -4.27 6.64
N LEU A 181 -0.86 -5.60 6.58
CA LEU A 181 -1.72 -6.46 5.77
C LEU A 181 -2.50 -7.39 6.72
N PRO A 182 -3.62 -6.94 7.32
CA PRO A 182 -4.37 -7.70 8.32
C PRO A 182 -5.10 -8.92 7.75
#